data_AF-A0ABD1IIU9-F1
#
_entry.id   AF-A0ABD1IIU9-F1
#
_cell.length_a   1.000
_cell.length_b   1.000
_cell.length_c   1.000
_cell.angle_alpha   90.00
_cell.angle_beta   90.00
_cell.angle_gamma   90.00
#
_symmetry.space_group_name_H-M   'P 1'
#
loop_
_entity.id
_entity.type
_entity.pdbx_description
1 polymer ?
#
loop_
_entity_poly.entity_id
_entity_poly.type
_entity_poly.pdbx_seq_one_letter_code
_entity_poly.pdbx_strand_id
1 'polypeptide(L)'
;MNQFRANSSPELDLPSTAKEQRYDDLALQWVAANVKLLLKLIRDHQIACDEDKSDHRRMLRVATMMTILDNAKDRIQKCQSFGLKKPDPELRRCNTDVRRNLVPSGKKPGGGAGVVPVVVEEEELEADEQKERLRRELSSSLAARRTLRAMCSSLGKEKKFMEAEFSKKVHELSEMEELLNNLMRLKVQEWLSDHKEGKAGGGGGREMHVALVLQERNKALSEQLMRSLDGYRSMKRKLKTSQEENVVLHSTVDEAGTKVVGSLGRVKSLKKRITIMSSPSGGETPLDLQEEIEGGEINAYKPSVLA
;
A
#
# COMPACT_ATOMS: atom_id res chain seq x y z
N MET A 1 -53.69 8.33 26.59
CA MET A 1 -52.71 7.79 27.57
C MET A 1 -52.57 6.30 27.34
N ASN A 2 -51.32 5.82 27.39
CA ASN A 2 -50.82 4.49 27.07
C ASN A 2 -51.52 3.31 27.79
N GLN A 3 -51.52 2.12 27.17
CA GLN A 3 -50.70 0.99 27.66
C GLN A 3 -50.69 -0.21 26.70
N PHE A 4 -49.55 -0.89 26.73
CA PHE A 4 -49.03 -1.95 25.87
C PHE A 4 -49.70 -3.32 26.05
N ARG A 5 -49.75 -4.14 24.99
CA ARG A 5 -49.27 -5.53 25.04
C ARG A 5 -49.00 -6.11 23.65
N ALA A 6 -47.80 -6.68 23.53
CA ALA A 6 -47.25 -7.37 22.37
C ALA A 6 -47.85 -8.78 22.18
N ASN A 7 -47.79 -9.28 20.95
CA ASN A 7 -47.61 -10.69 20.55
C ASN A 7 -47.01 -10.67 19.12
N SER A 8 -45.69 -10.84 18.94
CA SER A 8 -44.94 -12.11 18.76
C SER A 8 -44.74 -12.47 17.28
N SER A 9 -43.49 -12.41 16.81
CA SER A 9 -43.00 -13.11 15.62
C SER A 9 -41.74 -13.89 16.03
N PRO A 10 -41.55 -15.15 15.62
CA PRO A 10 -40.57 -16.04 16.22
C PRO A 10 -39.15 -15.67 15.77
N GLU A 11 -38.31 -15.47 16.79
CA GLU A 11 -36.87 -15.36 16.72
C GLU A 11 -36.32 -16.73 16.31
N LEU A 12 -35.83 -16.84 15.07
CA LEU A 12 -35.02 -17.97 14.65
C LEU A 12 -33.63 -17.78 15.24
N ASP A 13 -33.41 -18.44 16.38
CA ASP A 13 -32.09 -18.64 16.97
C ASP A 13 -31.10 -19.14 15.90
N LEU A 14 -30.06 -18.35 15.67
CA LEU A 14 -28.81 -18.77 15.03
C LEU A 14 -27.84 -19.22 16.15
N PRO A 15 -27.56 -20.51 16.35
CA PRO A 15 -26.48 -20.92 17.22
C PRO A 15 -25.31 -21.39 16.36
N SER A 16 -24.32 -20.55 16.06
CA SER A 16 -22.96 -21.10 15.81
C SER A 16 -21.79 -20.12 15.86
N THR A 17 -21.97 -18.81 15.71
CA THR A 17 -20.82 -17.87 15.72
C THR A 17 -20.39 -17.48 17.14
N ALA A 18 -21.33 -17.39 18.08
CA ALA A 18 -21.03 -16.99 19.47
C ALA A 18 -20.17 -18.01 20.24
N LYS A 19 -20.23 -19.31 19.89
CA LYS A 19 -19.39 -20.35 20.54
C LYS A 19 -17.96 -20.36 19.99
N GLU A 20 -17.80 -20.15 18.68
CA GLU A 20 -16.51 -20.11 17.99
C GLU A 20 -15.74 -18.84 18.40
N GLN A 21 -16.43 -17.70 18.45
CA GLN A 21 -15.86 -16.41 18.87
C GLN A 21 -15.48 -16.39 20.36
N ARG A 22 -16.26 -17.03 21.24
CA ARG A 22 -15.87 -17.20 22.66
C ARG A 22 -14.69 -18.16 22.84
N TYR A 23 -14.54 -19.16 21.98
CA TYR A 23 -13.40 -20.08 22.05
C TYR A 23 -12.11 -19.39 21.59
N ASP A 24 -12.18 -18.55 20.56
CA ASP A 24 -11.06 -17.73 20.09
C ASP A 24 -10.64 -16.69 21.13
N ASP A 25 -11.59 -16.02 21.79
CA ASP A 25 -11.31 -15.08 22.88
C ASP A 25 -10.64 -15.76 24.08
N LEU A 26 -11.13 -16.95 24.47
CA LEU A 26 -10.49 -17.74 25.52
C LEU A 26 -9.09 -18.18 25.08
N ALA A 27 -8.92 -18.71 23.87
CA ALA A 27 -7.64 -19.18 23.36
C ALA A 27 -6.60 -18.06 23.29
N LEU A 28 -7.00 -16.87 22.84
CA LEU A 28 -6.17 -15.66 22.85
C LEU A 28 -5.85 -15.17 24.26
N GLN A 29 -6.80 -15.26 25.20
CA GLN A 29 -6.56 -14.93 26.61
C GLN A 29 -5.46 -15.80 27.22
N TRP A 30 -5.41 -17.09 26.90
CA TRP A 30 -4.34 -17.96 27.37
C TRP A 30 -3.00 -17.71 26.68
N VAL A 31 -3.00 -17.37 25.39
CA VAL A 31 -1.78 -16.92 24.69
C VAL A 31 -1.24 -15.66 25.37
N ALA A 32 -2.11 -14.71 25.69
CA ALA A 32 -1.74 -13.49 26.41
C ALA A 32 -1.20 -13.79 27.82
N ALA A 33 -1.76 -14.76 28.53
CA ALA A 33 -1.24 -15.21 29.83
C ALA A 33 0.18 -15.81 29.71
N ASN A 34 0.41 -16.67 28.72
CA ASN A 34 1.73 -17.25 28.44
C ASN A 34 2.76 -16.16 28.08
N VAL A 35 2.39 -15.19 27.25
CA VAL A 35 3.27 -14.06 26.89
C VAL A 35 3.59 -13.20 28.11
N LYS A 36 2.61 -12.90 28.98
CA LYS A 36 2.84 -12.17 30.24
C LYS A 36 3.79 -12.93 31.18
N LEU A 37 3.61 -14.24 31.31
CA LEU A 37 4.48 -15.08 32.13
C LEU A 37 5.91 -15.10 31.58
N LEU A 38 6.07 -15.20 30.26
CA LEU A 38 7.37 -15.16 29.60
C LEU A 38 8.09 -13.83 29.85
N LEU A 39 7.41 -12.71 29.69
CA LEU A 39 7.98 -11.38 29.97
C LEU A 39 8.43 -11.23 31.43
N LYS A 40 7.66 -11.80 32.37
CA LYS A 40 8.04 -11.83 33.78
C LYS A 40 9.29 -12.69 34.00
N LEU A 41 9.34 -13.89 33.43
CA LEU A 41 10.50 -14.78 33.53
C LEU A 41 11.76 -14.20 32.90
N ILE A 42 11.65 -13.47 31.78
CA ILE A 42 12.77 -12.76 31.17
C ILE A 42 13.33 -11.71 32.13
N ARG A 43 12.45 -10.93 32.77
CA ARG A 43 12.86 -9.94 33.77
C ARG A 43 13.51 -10.60 35.00
N ASP A 44 12.90 -11.65 35.53
CA ASP A 44 13.43 -12.39 36.68
C ASP A 44 14.78 -13.05 36.33
N HIS A 45 14.97 -13.49 35.09
CA HIS A 45 16.23 -14.04 34.59
C HIS A 45 17.31 -12.99 34.39
N GLN A 46 16.95 -11.79 33.95
CA GLN A 46 17.88 -10.66 33.86
C GLN A 46 18.42 -10.31 35.24
N ILE A 47 17.53 -10.14 36.23
CA ILE A 47 17.91 -9.87 37.62
C ILE A 47 18.75 -11.02 38.20
N ALA A 48 18.35 -12.27 37.97
CA ALA A 48 19.08 -13.43 38.47
C ALA A 48 20.42 -13.67 37.75
N CYS A 49 20.62 -13.22 36.52
CA CYS A 49 21.92 -13.36 35.83
C CYS A 49 22.99 -12.45 36.43
N ASP A 50 22.59 -11.34 37.06
CA ASP A 50 23.52 -10.43 37.73
C ASP A 50 23.96 -10.99 39.10
N GLU A 51 23.17 -11.87 39.73
CA GLU A 51 23.44 -12.43 41.06
C GLU A 51 23.86 -13.93 41.08
N ASP A 52 23.40 -14.74 40.13
CA ASP A 52 23.50 -16.22 40.16
C ASP A 52 24.58 -16.72 39.19
N LYS A 53 25.75 -17.15 39.70
CA LYS A 53 26.86 -17.71 38.89
C LYS A 53 26.61 -19.16 38.43
N SER A 54 25.44 -19.76 38.73
CA SER A 54 25.13 -21.14 38.41
C SER A 54 24.53 -21.30 37.01
N ASP A 55 25.33 -21.83 36.07
CA ASP A 55 24.88 -22.11 34.71
C ASP A 55 23.71 -23.11 34.65
N HIS A 56 23.61 -24.04 35.61
CA HIS A 56 22.52 -25.01 35.64
C HIS A 56 21.15 -24.36 35.89
N ARG A 57 21.08 -23.42 36.85
CA ARG A 57 19.85 -22.66 37.14
C ARG A 57 19.49 -21.74 35.99
N ARG A 58 20.50 -21.12 35.37
CA ARG A 58 20.33 -20.29 34.18
C ARG A 58 19.72 -21.10 33.03
N MET A 59 20.26 -22.29 32.77
CA MET A 59 19.78 -23.21 31.74
C MET A 59 18.34 -23.67 32.02
N LEU A 60 18.00 -23.98 33.26
CA LEU A 60 16.64 -24.37 33.65
C LEU A 60 15.62 -23.23 33.42
N ARG A 61 16.00 -21.98 33.75
CA ARG A 61 15.19 -20.79 33.46
C ARG A 61 14.96 -20.61 31.95
N VAL A 62 16.01 -20.76 31.14
CA VAL A 62 15.92 -20.66 29.68
C VAL A 62 15.06 -21.78 29.09
N ALA A 63 15.23 -23.02 29.56
CA ALA A 63 14.41 -24.17 29.12
C ALA A 63 12.91 -23.95 29.44
N THR A 64 12.61 -23.36 30.60
CA THR A 64 11.24 -22.99 30.99
C THR A 64 10.66 -21.93 30.05
N MET A 65 11.44 -20.90 29.70
CA MET A 65 11.03 -19.87 28.73
C MET A 65 10.74 -20.48 27.35
N MET A 66 11.61 -21.38 26.88
CA MET A 66 11.43 -22.06 25.59
C MET A 66 10.14 -22.88 25.57
N THR A 67 9.87 -23.60 26.66
CA THR A 67 8.63 -24.40 26.80
C THR A 67 7.37 -23.53 26.76
N ILE A 68 7.41 -22.32 27.35
CA ILE A 68 6.28 -21.37 27.30
C ILE A 68 6.08 -20.83 25.88
N LEU A 69 7.17 -20.55 25.16
CA LEU A 69 7.15 -20.12 23.77
C LEU A 69 6.55 -21.18 22.86
N ASP A 70 6.96 -22.44 23.01
CA ASP A 70 6.42 -23.56 22.22
C ASP A 70 4.92 -23.74 22.49
N ASN A 71 4.49 -23.66 23.76
CA ASN A 71 3.07 -23.70 24.11
C ASN A 71 2.26 -22.53 23.51
N ALA A 72 2.82 -21.32 23.48
CA ALA A 72 2.15 -20.17 22.85
C ALA A 72 2.04 -20.37 21.33
N LYS A 73 3.12 -20.83 20.69
CA LYS A 73 3.18 -21.12 19.25
C LYS A 73 2.17 -22.19 18.84
N ASP A 74 2.12 -23.31 19.55
CA ASP A 74 1.19 -24.41 19.28
C ASP A 74 -0.28 -23.96 19.35
N ARG A 75 -0.58 -23.06 20.30
CA ARG A 75 -1.93 -22.53 20.46
C ARG A 75 -2.31 -21.52 19.38
N ILE A 76 -1.39 -20.63 19.02
CA ILE A 76 -1.58 -19.70 17.90
C ILE A 76 -1.80 -20.48 16.61
N GLN A 77 -0.99 -21.52 16.36
CA GLN A 77 -1.12 -22.38 15.18
C GLN A 77 -2.46 -23.11 15.14
N LYS A 78 -2.93 -23.63 16.29
CA LYS A 78 -4.27 -24.22 16.42
C LYS A 78 -5.35 -23.20 16.08
N CYS A 79 -5.31 -21.99 16.63
CA CYS A 79 -6.26 -20.91 16.30
C CYS A 79 -6.25 -20.51 14.82
N GLN A 80 -5.07 -20.46 14.18
CA GLN A 80 -4.95 -20.14 12.75
C GLN A 80 -5.50 -21.25 11.83
N SER A 81 -5.46 -22.52 12.27
CA SER A 81 -5.97 -23.65 11.49
C SER A 81 -7.51 -23.75 11.44
N PHE A 82 -8.24 -23.04 12.31
CA PHE A 82 -9.72 -22.98 12.29
C PHE A 82 -10.25 -21.84 11.41
N GLY A 83 -9.47 -20.78 11.19
CA GLY A 83 -9.84 -19.61 10.36
C GLY A 83 -9.50 -19.73 8.87
N LEU A 84 -8.69 -20.71 8.47
CA LEU A 84 -8.37 -21.02 7.08
C LEU A 84 -9.19 -22.22 6.60
N LYS A 85 -10.51 -22.06 6.54
CA LYS A 85 -11.34 -22.94 5.69
C LYS A 85 -10.91 -22.68 4.24
N LYS A 86 -10.30 -23.73 3.66
CA LYS A 86 -10.04 -24.07 2.25
C LYS A 86 -10.38 -22.97 1.22
N PRO A 87 -9.50 -22.67 0.25
CA PRO A 87 -9.96 -21.99 -0.95
C PRO A 87 -11.05 -22.87 -1.57
N ASP A 88 -12.26 -22.31 -1.70
CA ASP A 88 -13.32 -22.93 -2.49
C ASP A 88 -12.72 -23.38 -3.84
N PRO A 89 -13.02 -24.60 -4.32
CA PRO A 89 -12.66 -24.99 -5.68
C PRO A 89 -13.45 -24.24 -6.77
N GLU A 90 -14.10 -23.11 -6.45
CA GLU A 90 -14.98 -22.37 -7.36
C GLU A 90 -14.43 -21.01 -7.82
N LEU A 91 -13.16 -20.68 -7.56
CA LEU A 91 -12.45 -19.73 -8.41
C LEU A 91 -12.00 -20.43 -9.69
N ARG A 92 -13.00 -20.90 -10.47
CA ARG A 92 -12.84 -21.18 -11.89
C ARG A 92 -12.42 -19.89 -12.55
N ARG A 93 -11.11 -19.80 -12.76
CA ARG A 93 -10.43 -18.88 -13.65
C ARG A 93 -11.29 -18.62 -14.88
N CYS A 94 -11.37 -17.35 -15.21
CA CYS A 94 -11.69 -16.81 -16.52
C CYS A 94 -11.48 -17.83 -17.64
N ASN A 95 -12.57 -18.43 -18.11
CA ASN A 95 -12.67 -18.94 -19.46
C ASN A 95 -13.83 -18.19 -20.10
N THR A 96 -13.43 -17.30 -21.00
CA THR A 96 -14.20 -16.81 -22.14
C THR A 96 -14.70 -17.99 -22.98
N ASP A 97 -15.71 -18.71 -22.50
CA ASP A 97 -16.56 -19.52 -23.37
C ASP A 97 -17.83 -18.72 -23.61
N VAL A 98 -17.75 -17.87 -24.64
CA VAL A 98 -18.92 -17.32 -25.31
C VAL A 98 -19.74 -18.53 -25.78
N ARG A 99 -20.76 -18.93 -25.00
CA ARG A 99 -21.82 -19.78 -25.53
C ARG A 99 -22.45 -19.03 -26.69
N ARG A 100 -22.04 -19.40 -27.90
CA ARG A 100 -22.68 -19.00 -29.16
C ARG A 100 -24.18 -19.19 -28.99
N ASN A 101 -24.92 -18.09 -29.11
CA ASN A 101 -26.36 -18.12 -29.30
C ASN A 101 -26.69 -19.16 -30.37
N LEU A 102 -27.44 -20.19 -29.97
CA LEU A 102 -28.11 -21.08 -30.91
C LEU A 102 -29.15 -20.24 -31.63
N VAL A 103 -28.83 -19.88 -32.87
CA VAL A 103 -29.78 -19.39 -33.86
C VAL A 103 -30.82 -20.49 -34.11
N PRO A 104 -32.13 -20.24 -33.98
CA PRO A 104 -33.13 -21.15 -34.53
C PRO A 104 -33.10 -21.02 -36.06
N SER A 105 -32.37 -21.92 -36.72
CA SER A 105 -32.37 -22.04 -38.18
C SER A 105 -33.71 -22.64 -38.62
N GLY A 106 -34.45 -21.89 -39.43
CA GLY A 106 -35.76 -22.30 -39.93
C GLY A 106 -35.72 -23.22 -41.16
N LYS A 107 -36.89 -23.84 -41.35
CA LYS A 107 -37.53 -24.35 -42.58
C LYS A 107 -37.13 -25.73 -43.10
N LYS A 108 -38.11 -26.66 -43.11
CA LYS A 108 -38.86 -27.04 -44.34
C LYS A 108 -40.12 -27.92 -44.03
N PRO A 109 -41.02 -28.23 -45.00
CA PRO A 109 -42.46 -28.00 -44.88
C PRO A 109 -43.32 -29.27 -44.89
N GLY A 110 -44.53 -29.15 -44.35
CA GLY A 110 -45.64 -30.09 -44.47
C GLY A 110 -46.72 -29.58 -43.53
N GLY A 111 -47.83 -29.01 -43.99
CA GLY A 111 -48.81 -29.62 -44.86
C GLY A 111 -50.00 -29.98 -43.97
N GLY A 112 -51.06 -29.17 -43.99
CA GLY A 112 -52.28 -29.50 -43.26
C GLY A 112 -53.13 -28.31 -42.85
N ALA A 113 -54.15 -28.04 -43.68
CA ALA A 113 -55.49 -27.53 -43.36
C ALA A 113 -55.62 -26.23 -42.54
N GLY A 114 -56.24 -25.25 -43.19
CA GLY A 114 -56.35 -23.88 -42.73
C GLY A 114 -57.27 -23.63 -41.55
N VAL A 115 -57.00 -22.49 -40.90
CA VAL A 115 -58.00 -21.57 -40.36
C VAL A 115 -57.48 -20.14 -40.58
N VAL A 116 -58.42 -19.26 -40.89
CA VAL A 116 -58.36 -17.85 -41.31
C VAL A 116 -57.60 -16.95 -40.34
N PRO A 117 -56.87 -15.90 -40.79
CA PRO A 117 -56.02 -15.09 -39.92
C PRO A 117 -56.82 -13.96 -39.25
N VAL A 118 -56.81 -13.91 -37.91
CA VAL A 118 -57.16 -12.71 -37.14
C VAL A 118 -55.85 -12.08 -36.68
N VAL A 119 -55.38 -11.12 -37.45
CA VAL A 119 -54.14 -10.35 -37.22
C VAL A 119 -54.55 -9.04 -36.54
N VAL A 120 -54.54 -8.96 -35.20
CA VAL A 120 -54.46 -7.65 -34.50
C VAL A 120 -53.77 -7.73 -33.11
N GLU A 121 -53.79 -8.85 -32.37
CA GLU A 121 -53.45 -8.78 -30.92
C GLU A 121 -52.08 -9.35 -30.50
N GLU A 122 -51.31 -10.02 -31.38
CA GLU A 122 -50.01 -10.62 -31.00
C GLU A 122 -48.84 -9.63 -31.00
N GLU A 123 -48.97 -8.51 -31.73
CA GLU A 123 -47.89 -7.52 -31.88
C GLU A 123 -47.73 -6.61 -30.64
N GLU A 124 -48.83 -6.35 -29.91
CA GLU A 124 -48.78 -5.58 -28.66
C GLU A 124 -48.17 -6.37 -27.50
N LEU A 125 -48.41 -7.68 -27.43
CA LEU A 125 -47.88 -8.53 -26.35
C LEU A 125 -46.35 -8.71 -26.46
N GLU A 126 -45.84 -8.92 -27.68
CA GLU A 126 -44.39 -8.97 -27.97
C GLU A 126 -43.70 -7.62 -27.70
N ALA A 127 -44.35 -6.50 -28.00
CA ALA A 127 -43.81 -5.16 -27.76
C ALA A 127 -43.66 -4.84 -26.27
N ASP A 128 -44.61 -5.25 -25.42
CA ASP A 128 -44.53 -5.00 -23.98
C ASP A 128 -43.52 -5.92 -23.29
N GLU A 129 -43.36 -7.17 -23.74
CA GLU A 129 -42.29 -8.07 -23.28
C GLU A 129 -40.88 -7.55 -23.63
N GLN A 130 -40.66 -7.02 -24.83
CA GLN A 130 -39.39 -6.39 -25.20
C GLN A 130 -39.09 -5.16 -24.36
N LYS A 131 -40.10 -4.34 -24.07
CA LYS A 131 -39.98 -3.15 -23.21
C LYS A 131 -39.67 -3.52 -21.76
N GLU A 132 -40.34 -4.54 -21.23
CA GLU A 132 -40.04 -5.17 -19.94
C GLU A 132 -38.58 -5.67 -19.88
N ARG A 133 -38.14 -6.36 -20.93
CA ARG A 133 -36.77 -6.86 -21.05
C ARG A 133 -35.74 -5.74 -21.09
N LEU A 134 -35.97 -4.70 -21.89
CA LEU A 134 -35.09 -3.52 -21.96
C LEU A 134 -35.03 -2.78 -20.61
N ARG A 135 -36.15 -2.69 -19.87
CA ARG A 135 -36.17 -2.15 -18.50
C ARG A 135 -35.32 -2.98 -17.54
N ARG A 136 -35.40 -4.31 -17.63
CA ARG A 136 -34.55 -5.24 -16.85
C ARG A 136 -33.07 -5.12 -17.22
N GLU A 137 -32.74 -5.00 -18.49
CA GLU A 137 -31.35 -4.80 -18.95
C GLU A 137 -30.79 -3.44 -18.49
N LEU A 138 -31.59 -2.37 -18.58
CA LEU A 138 -31.22 -1.05 -18.09
C LEU A 138 -31.00 -1.04 -16.57
N SER A 139 -31.88 -1.69 -15.80
CA SER A 139 -31.74 -1.77 -14.34
C SER A 139 -30.50 -2.58 -13.94
N SER A 140 -30.24 -3.69 -14.63
CA SER A 140 -29.01 -4.49 -14.49
C SER A 140 -27.75 -3.68 -14.82
N SER A 141 -27.75 -2.97 -15.94
CA SER A 141 -26.63 -2.09 -16.34
C SER A 141 -26.37 -0.98 -15.32
N LEU A 142 -27.43 -0.35 -14.81
CA LEU A 142 -27.32 0.67 -13.77
C LEU A 142 -26.78 0.08 -12.45
N ALA A 143 -27.19 -1.14 -12.08
CA ALA A 143 -26.65 -1.84 -10.92
C ALA A 143 -25.16 -2.15 -11.10
N ALA A 144 -24.76 -2.72 -12.24
CA ALA A 144 -23.36 -2.99 -12.57
C ALA A 144 -22.48 -1.72 -12.50
N ARG A 145 -22.98 -0.61 -13.05
CA ARG A 145 -22.28 0.69 -12.99
C ARG A 145 -22.11 1.20 -11.55
N ARG A 146 -23.11 1.02 -10.69
CA ARG A 146 -23.01 1.39 -9.26
C ARG A 146 -21.97 0.53 -8.55
N THR A 147 -21.96 -0.78 -8.80
CA THR A 147 -20.97 -1.71 -8.23
C THR A 147 -19.55 -1.36 -8.67
N LEU A 148 -19.32 -1.12 -9.96
CA LEU A 148 -18.01 -0.69 -10.47
C LEU A 148 -17.55 0.62 -9.83
N ARG A 149 -18.45 1.60 -9.71
CA ARG A 149 -18.14 2.88 -9.04
C ARG A 149 -17.75 2.66 -7.57
N ALA A 150 -18.45 1.78 -6.85
CA ALA A 150 -18.12 1.45 -5.48
C ALA A 150 -16.74 0.80 -5.37
N MET A 151 -16.42 -0.14 -6.26
CA MET A 151 -15.10 -0.80 -6.30
C MET A 151 -13.97 0.18 -6.63
N CYS A 152 -14.15 1.06 -7.61
CA CYS A 152 -13.14 2.09 -7.92
C CYS A 152 -12.93 3.03 -6.72
N SER A 153 -14.00 3.37 -5.98
CA SER A 153 -13.90 4.18 -4.78
C SER A 153 -13.18 3.46 -3.63
N SER A 154 -13.49 2.18 -3.39
CA SER A 154 -12.80 1.40 -2.35
C SER A 154 -11.33 1.19 -2.69
N LEU A 155 -11.01 0.87 -3.95
CA LEU A 155 -9.62 0.71 -4.41
C LEU A 155 -8.82 2.01 -4.26
N GLY A 156 -9.42 3.16 -4.53
CA GLY A 156 -8.79 4.46 -4.29
C GLY A 156 -8.50 4.72 -2.81
N LYS A 157 -9.34 4.25 -1.88
CA LYS A 157 -9.09 4.32 -0.43
C LYS A 157 -7.98 3.37 0.00
N GLU A 158 -7.99 2.14 -0.51
CA GLU A 158 -6.96 1.14 -0.25
C GLU A 158 -5.59 1.59 -0.74
N LYS A 159 -5.50 2.21 -1.94
CA LYS A 159 -4.27 2.83 -2.44
C LYS A 159 -3.72 3.86 -1.46
N LYS A 160 -4.56 4.78 -0.97
CA LYS A 160 -4.14 5.80 0.01
C LYS A 160 -3.69 5.19 1.33
N PHE A 161 -4.37 4.14 1.79
CA PHE A 161 -3.97 3.40 3.00
C PHE A 161 -2.60 2.76 2.83
N MET A 162 -2.37 2.09 1.69
CA MET A 162 -1.07 1.50 1.38
C MET A 162 0.03 2.56 1.29
N GLU A 163 -0.21 3.69 0.62
CA GLU A 163 0.75 4.81 0.56
C GLU A 163 1.13 5.32 1.96
N ALA A 164 0.16 5.42 2.88
CA ALA A 164 0.40 5.81 4.26
C ALA A 164 1.23 4.76 5.03
N GLU A 165 0.90 3.47 4.89
CA GLU A 165 1.66 2.38 5.52
C GLU A 165 3.09 2.28 4.95
N PHE A 166 3.27 2.44 3.64
CA PHE A 166 4.60 2.50 3.03
C PHE A 166 5.41 3.69 3.55
N SER A 167 4.79 4.87 3.67
CA SER A 167 5.45 6.06 4.21
C SER A 167 5.89 5.84 5.66
N LYS A 168 5.04 5.22 6.47
CA LYS A 168 5.37 4.83 7.84
C LYS A 168 6.53 3.85 7.88
N LYS A 169 6.53 2.82 7.03
CA LYS A 169 7.62 1.83 6.96
C LYS A 169 8.94 2.43 6.50
N VAL A 170 8.92 3.34 5.53
CA VAL A 170 10.13 4.08 5.11
C VAL A 170 10.69 4.90 6.27
N HIS A 171 9.84 5.54 7.06
CA HIS A 171 10.27 6.30 8.23
C HIS A 171 10.89 5.39 9.31
N GLU A 172 10.22 4.30 9.68
CA GLU A 172 10.73 3.31 10.65
C GLU A 172 12.10 2.75 10.23
N LEU A 173 12.27 2.42 8.94
CA LEU A 173 13.55 1.93 8.42
C LEU A 173 14.65 3.01 8.48
N SER A 174 14.29 4.27 8.20
CA SER A 174 15.24 5.39 8.31
C SER A 174 15.72 5.57 9.75
N GLU A 175 14.82 5.51 10.74
CA GLU A 175 15.17 5.62 12.16
C GLU A 175 16.09 4.47 12.60
N MET A 176 15.76 3.24 12.21
CA MET A 176 16.61 2.08 12.50
C MET A 176 18.00 2.21 11.89
N GLU A 177 18.10 2.71 10.66
CA GLU A 177 19.38 2.93 10.01
C GLU A 177 20.21 4.00 10.72
N GLU A 178 19.58 5.07 11.23
CA GLU A 178 20.26 6.10 12.03
C GLU A 178 20.79 5.54 13.35
N LEU A 179 20.00 4.72 14.05
CA LEU A 179 20.42 4.04 15.27
C LEU A 179 21.62 3.11 15.02
N LEU A 180 21.57 2.31 13.95
CA LEU A 180 22.66 1.40 13.58
C LEU A 180 23.95 2.18 13.25
N ASN A 181 23.84 3.25 12.47
CA ASN A 181 24.98 4.10 12.13
C ASN A 181 25.59 4.77 13.38
N ASN A 182 24.76 5.21 14.33
CA ASN A 182 25.24 5.79 15.59
C ASN A 182 25.94 4.74 16.46
N LEU A 183 25.37 3.55 16.58
CA LEU A 183 25.97 2.44 17.32
C LEU A 183 27.32 2.04 16.73
N MET A 184 27.42 1.92 15.40
CA MET A 184 28.69 1.63 14.73
C MET A 184 29.73 2.70 15.02
N ARG A 185 29.35 3.99 15.00
CA ARG A 185 30.26 5.08 15.34
C ARG A 185 30.74 5.01 16.80
N LEU A 186 29.82 4.79 17.74
CA LEU A 186 30.15 4.68 19.17
C LEU A 186 31.12 3.54 19.42
N LYS A 187 30.87 2.37 18.84
CA LYS A 187 31.80 1.24 18.93
C LYS A 187 33.18 1.59 18.38
N VAL A 188 33.27 2.23 17.21
CA VAL A 188 34.58 2.62 16.65
C VAL A 188 35.30 3.63 17.55
N GLN A 189 34.57 4.54 18.20
CA GLN A 189 35.15 5.48 19.18
C GLN A 189 35.61 4.78 20.47
N GLU A 190 34.86 3.79 20.96
CA GLU A 190 35.23 2.95 22.09
C GLU A 190 36.55 2.21 21.80
N TRP A 191 36.64 1.52 20.66
CA TRP A 191 37.88 0.88 20.19
C TRP A 191 39.06 1.87 20.10
N LEU A 192 38.84 3.07 19.56
CA LEU A 192 39.88 4.11 19.48
C LEU A 192 40.33 4.63 20.85
N SER A 193 39.46 4.58 21.86
CA SER A 193 39.74 5.06 23.22
C SER A 193 40.48 4.01 24.04
N ASP A 194 40.08 2.73 23.95
CA ASP A 194 40.78 1.61 24.58
C ASP A 194 42.24 1.51 24.13
N HIS A 195 42.50 1.82 22.86
CA HIS A 195 43.85 1.88 22.31
C HIS A 195 44.69 3.07 22.83
N LYS A 196 44.12 4.06 23.52
CA LYS A 196 44.90 5.16 24.13
C LYS A 196 45.35 4.85 25.56
N GLU A 197 44.62 4.00 26.29
CA GLU A 197 44.86 3.73 27.71
C GLU A 197 45.84 2.58 27.99
N GLY A 198 46.03 1.63 27.06
CA GLY A 198 46.89 0.45 27.24
C GLY A 198 48.42 0.65 27.25
N LYS A 199 48.94 1.86 27.51
CA LYS A 199 50.39 2.17 27.42
C LYS A 199 51.24 1.87 28.67
N ALA A 200 50.70 1.25 29.70
CA ALA A 200 51.42 1.01 30.95
C ALA A 200 51.56 -0.49 31.27
N GLY A 201 52.59 -1.16 30.72
CA GLY A 201 52.93 -2.53 31.09
C GLY A 201 54.29 -2.93 30.55
N GLY A 202 55.32 -2.91 31.40
CA GLY A 202 56.70 -3.23 31.04
C GLY A 202 56.87 -4.70 30.65
N GLY A 203 57.22 -4.93 29.38
CA GLY A 203 57.58 -6.24 28.84
C GLY A 203 58.54 -6.07 27.67
N GLY A 204 59.52 -6.96 27.53
CA GLY A 204 60.74 -6.84 26.71
C GLY A 204 60.60 -6.19 25.32
N GLY A 205 61.62 -5.41 24.94
CA GLY A 205 61.61 -4.46 23.82
C GLY A 205 61.35 -4.98 22.41
N ARG A 206 61.23 -6.30 22.19
CA ARG A 206 60.88 -6.87 20.87
C ARG A 206 59.38 -7.16 20.72
N GLU A 207 58.73 -7.68 21.76
CA GLU A 207 57.26 -7.87 21.77
C GLU A 207 56.53 -6.53 21.93
N MET A 208 57.09 -5.61 22.71
CA MET A 208 56.56 -4.25 22.84
C MET A 208 56.54 -3.51 21.50
N HIS A 209 57.56 -3.70 20.65
CA HIS A 209 57.61 -3.09 19.32
C HIS A 209 56.55 -3.67 18.37
N VAL A 210 56.35 -4.99 18.37
CA VAL A 210 55.31 -5.64 17.53
C VAL A 210 53.91 -5.21 17.97
N ALA A 211 53.66 -5.13 19.29
CA ALA A 211 52.39 -4.66 19.85
C ALA A 211 52.12 -3.19 19.47
N LEU A 212 53.13 -2.31 19.53
CA LEU A 212 53.00 -0.91 19.13
C LEU A 212 52.68 -0.75 17.63
N VAL A 213 53.34 -1.52 16.76
CA VAL A 213 53.08 -1.49 15.31
C VAL A 213 51.66 -1.97 15.00
N LEU A 214 51.18 -3.02 15.68
CA LEU A 214 49.80 -3.49 15.52
C LEU A 214 48.78 -2.48 16.05
N GLN A 215 49.07 -1.82 17.17
CA GLN A 215 48.23 -0.77 17.75
C GLN A 215 48.12 0.44 16.80
N GLU A 216 49.24 0.89 16.23
CA GLU A 216 49.26 1.99 15.27
C GLU A 216 48.50 1.64 13.98
N ARG A 217 48.67 0.41 13.48
CA ARG A 217 47.90 -0.09 12.33
C ARG A 217 46.40 -0.14 12.62
N ASN A 218 45.99 -0.68 13.76
CA ASN A 218 44.58 -0.75 14.15
C ASN A 218 43.99 0.65 14.32
N LYS A 219 44.75 1.59 14.90
CA LYS A 219 44.35 3.00 14.98
C LYS A 219 44.12 3.60 13.59
N ALA A 220 45.06 3.40 12.66
CA ALA A 220 44.93 3.89 11.29
C ALA A 220 43.71 3.28 10.56
N LEU A 221 43.46 1.97 10.73
CA LEU A 221 42.29 1.30 10.16
C LEU A 221 40.98 1.83 10.74
N SER A 222 40.91 2.07 12.06
CA SER A 222 39.72 2.64 12.71
C SER A 222 39.47 4.08 12.28
N GLU A 223 40.50 4.90 12.10
CA GLU A 223 40.38 6.25 11.53
C GLU A 223 39.90 6.20 10.07
N GLN A 224 40.43 5.27 9.26
CA GLN A 224 40.00 5.07 7.89
C GLN A 224 38.52 4.64 7.82
N LEU A 225 38.08 3.76 8.72
CA LEU A 225 36.68 3.34 8.83
C LEU A 225 35.77 4.52 9.18
N MET A 226 36.16 5.35 10.16
CA MET A 226 35.42 6.57 10.51
C MET A 226 35.26 7.50 9.31
N ARG A 227 36.35 7.79 8.58
CA ARG A 227 36.31 8.63 7.37
C ARG A 227 35.39 8.03 6.30
N SER A 228 35.42 6.71 6.14
CA SER A 228 34.57 6.00 5.16
C SER A 228 33.09 6.08 5.53
N LEU A 229 32.74 5.91 6.80
CA LEU A 229 31.37 6.05 7.31
C LEU A 229 30.84 7.47 7.16
N ASP A 230 31.68 8.47 7.43
CA ASP A 230 31.31 9.88 7.23
C ASP A 230 31.17 10.24 5.75
N GLY A 231 32.04 9.69 4.90
CA GLY A 231 31.93 9.78 3.45
C GLY A 231 30.64 9.19 2.90
N TYR A 232 30.28 7.98 3.34
CA TYR A 232 29.01 7.33 2.98
C TYR A 232 27.80 8.20 3.39
N ARG A 233 27.78 8.72 4.63
CA ARG A 233 26.71 9.62 5.08
C ARG A 233 26.61 10.90 4.25
N SER A 234 27.76 11.48 3.89
CA SER A 234 27.81 12.67 3.02
C SER A 234 27.21 12.37 1.64
N MET A 235 27.61 11.25 1.03
CA MET A 235 27.11 10.83 -0.27
C MET A 235 25.61 10.51 -0.24
N LYS A 236 25.14 9.83 0.81
CA LYS A 236 23.71 9.55 1.01
C LYS A 236 22.88 10.83 1.10
N ARG A 237 23.35 11.83 1.87
CA ARG A 237 22.69 13.14 1.95
C ARG A 237 22.60 13.82 0.59
N LYS A 238 23.70 13.83 -0.18
CA LYS A 238 23.71 14.39 -1.54
C LYS A 238 22.73 13.68 -2.47
N LEU A 239 22.70 12.34 -2.44
CA LEU A 239 21.76 11.56 -3.24
C LEU A 239 20.31 11.92 -2.92
N LYS A 240 19.97 12.05 -1.63
CA LYS A 240 18.64 12.47 -1.19
C LYS A 240 18.28 13.86 -1.72
N THR A 241 19.19 14.83 -1.59
CA THR A 241 18.99 16.19 -2.14
C THR A 241 18.76 16.15 -3.65
N SER A 242 19.57 15.39 -4.41
CA SER A 242 19.39 15.25 -5.86
C SER A 242 18.06 14.58 -6.24
N GLN A 243 17.58 13.63 -5.44
CA GLN A 243 16.25 13.02 -5.66
C GLN A 243 15.12 14.03 -5.42
N GLU A 244 15.20 14.82 -4.34
CA GLU A 244 14.24 15.88 -4.04
C GLU A 244 14.22 16.95 -5.15
N GLU A 245 15.39 17.38 -5.62
CA GLU A 245 15.52 18.29 -6.76
C GLU A 245 14.93 17.69 -8.04
N ASN A 246 15.14 16.41 -8.30
CA ASN A 246 14.60 15.73 -9.48
C ASN A 246 13.06 15.68 -9.45
N VAL A 247 12.45 15.42 -8.29
CA VAL A 247 10.99 15.48 -8.10
C VAL A 247 10.46 16.89 -8.37
N VAL A 248 11.13 17.92 -7.86
CA VAL A 248 10.76 19.33 -8.12
C VAL A 248 10.86 19.65 -9.61
N LEU A 249 11.95 19.23 -10.26
CA LEU A 249 12.12 19.40 -11.71
C LEU A 249 11.00 18.74 -12.50
N HIS A 250 10.64 17.48 -12.20
CA HIS A 250 9.51 16.83 -12.86
C HIS A 250 8.21 17.59 -12.66
N SER A 251 7.92 18.08 -11.45
CA SER A 251 6.73 18.88 -11.19
C SER A 251 6.70 20.17 -12.01
N THR A 252 7.83 20.87 -12.15
CA THR A 252 7.92 22.11 -12.94
C THR A 252 7.78 21.85 -14.45
N VAL A 253 8.36 20.75 -14.94
CA VAL A 253 8.23 20.31 -16.33
C VAL A 253 6.78 19.93 -16.65
N ASP A 254 6.11 19.22 -15.75
CA ASP A 254 4.70 18.85 -15.92
C ASP A 254 3.81 20.10 -15.97
N GLU A 255 4.02 21.06 -15.06
CA GLU A 255 3.28 22.33 -15.08
C GLU A 255 3.51 23.09 -16.39
N ALA A 256 4.76 23.22 -16.83
CA ALA A 256 5.09 23.85 -18.12
C ALA A 256 4.42 23.11 -19.29
N GLY A 257 4.43 21.77 -19.27
CA GLY A 257 3.77 20.91 -20.24
C GLY A 257 2.27 21.17 -20.33
N THR A 258 1.58 21.28 -19.20
CA THR A 258 0.14 21.61 -19.18
C THR A 258 -0.15 22.99 -19.76
N LYS A 259 0.68 24.00 -19.46
CA LYS A 259 0.55 25.35 -20.02
C LYS A 259 0.73 25.36 -21.53
N VAL A 260 1.74 24.64 -22.05
CA VAL A 260 2.01 24.52 -23.49
C VAL A 260 0.88 23.79 -24.22
N VAL A 261 0.37 22.69 -23.65
CA VAL A 261 -0.78 21.97 -24.23
C VAL A 261 -2.01 22.87 -24.27
N GLY A 262 -2.25 23.64 -23.20
CA GLY A 262 -3.34 24.62 -23.14
C GLY A 262 -3.21 25.72 -24.18
N SER A 263 -2.02 26.31 -24.35
CA SER A 263 -1.78 27.36 -25.34
C SER A 263 -1.90 26.83 -26.77
N LEU A 264 -1.37 25.64 -27.06
CA LEU A 264 -1.54 24.98 -28.35
C LEU A 264 -3.01 24.71 -28.67
N GLY A 265 -3.81 24.34 -27.66
CA GLY A 265 -5.25 24.21 -27.78
C GLY A 265 -5.92 25.52 -28.23
N ARG A 266 -5.56 26.64 -27.59
CA ARG A 266 -6.06 27.98 -27.98
C ARG A 266 -5.66 28.35 -29.41
N VAL A 267 -4.40 28.13 -29.79
CA VAL A 267 -3.90 28.40 -31.16
C VAL A 267 -4.66 27.56 -32.20
N LYS A 268 -4.91 26.28 -31.92
CA LYS A 268 -5.69 25.42 -32.82
C LYS A 268 -7.14 25.91 -32.97
N SER A 269 -7.77 26.35 -31.88
CA SER A 269 -9.12 26.93 -31.91
C SER A 269 -9.15 28.22 -32.71
N LEU A 270 -8.19 29.12 -32.51
CA LEU A 270 -8.05 30.36 -33.26
C LEU A 270 -7.89 30.10 -34.76
N LYS A 271 -7.00 29.17 -35.14
CA LYS A 271 -6.81 28.77 -36.54
C LYS A 271 -8.12 28.27 -37.18
N LYS A 272 -8.92 27.49 -36.47
CA LYS A 272 -10.24 27.03 -36.96
C LYS A 272 -11.19 28.21 -37.18
N ARG A 273 -11.27 29.17 -36.24
CA ARG A 273 -12.08 30.38 -36.38
C ARG A 273 -11.67 31.19 -37.60
N ILE A 274 -10.37 31.45 -37.78
CA ILE A 274 -9.84 32.17 -38.96
C ILE A 274 -10.21 31.44 -40.26
N THR A 275 -10.10 30.11 -40.30
CA THR A 275 -10.46 29.31 -41.49
C THR A 275 -11.95 29.42 -41.82
N ILE A 276 -12.81 29.45 -40.80
CA ILE A 276 -14.26 29.65 -40.94
C ILE A 276 -14.56 31.07 -41.44
N MET A 277 -13.92 32.10 -40.85
CA MET A 277 -14.09 33.51 -41.24
C MET A 277 -13.51 33.84 -42.63
N SER A 278 -12.51 33.07 -43.09
CA SER A 278 -11.91 33.24 -44.42
C SER A 278 -12.74 32.57 -45.53
N SER A 279 -13.83 31.86 -45.18
CA SER A 279 -14.82 31.39 -46.13
C SER A 279 -15.84 32.50 -46.42
N PRO A 280 -16.30 32.70 -47.67
CA PRO A 280 -16.93 33.95 -48.11
C PRO A 280 -18.40 34.12 -47.70
N SER A 281 -18.78 33.76 -46.46
CA SER A 281 -20.15 33.91 -45.97
C SER A 281 -20.18 34.12 -44.46
N GLY A 282 -20.51 35.35 -44.03
CA GLY A 282 -20.89 35.69 -42.65
C GLY A 282 -19.93 36.67 -41.97
N GLY A 283 -20.37 37.93 -41.84
CA GLY A 283 -19.60 39.01 -41.24
C GLY A 283 -19.63 39.01 -39.72
N GLU A 284 -18.46 38.94 -39.10
CA GLU A 284 -18.20 39.42 -37.73
C GLU A 284 -16.84 40.15 -37.71
N THR A 285 -16.76 41.23 -36.94
CA THR A 285 -15.76 42.30 -37.04
C THR A 285 -14.42 41.99 -36.35
N PRO A 286 -13.29 42.61 -36.77
CA PRO A 286 -11.92 42.19 -36.41
C PRO A 286 -11.43 42.61 -35.02
N LEU A 287 -12.25 43.28 -34.21
CA LEU A 287 -11.78 44.01 -33.01
C LEU A 287 -11.53 43.09 -31.80
N ASP A 288 -12.17 41.93 -31.73
CA ASP A 288 -12.11 41.01 -30.57
C ASP A 288 -10.83 40.14 -30.54
N LEU A 289 -10.05 40.14 -31.63
CA LEU A 289 -8.84 39.31 -31.75
C LEU A 289 -7.57 39.99 -31.22
N GLN A 290 -7.54 41.32 -31.16
CA GLN A 290 -6.35 42.06 -30.75
C GLN A 290 -6.17 42.06 -29.22
N GLU A 291 -7.27 42.12 -28.47
CA GLU A 291 -7.26 42.09 -26.99
C GLU A 291 -6.82 40.72 -26.44
N GLU A 292 -7.13 39.61 -27.13
CA GLU A 292 -6.70 38.25 -26.73
C GLU A 292 -5.22 37.97 -27.07
N ILE A 293 -4.64 38.69 -28.03
CA ILE A 293 -3.20 38.62 -28.38
C ILE A 293 -2.37 39.46 -27.40
N GLU A 294 -2.85 40.65 -27.01
CA GLU A 294 -2.17 41.51 -26.02
C GLU A 294 -2.22 40.95 -24.60
N GLY A 295 -3.28 40.22 -24.21
CA GLY A 295 -3.33 39.46 -22.95
C GLY A 295 -2.35 38.27 -22.87
N GLY A 296 -1.64 37.97 -23.97
CA GLY A 296 -0.70 36.87 -24.14
C GLY A 296 0.77 37.26 -24.02
N GLU A 297 1.12 38.49 -23.61
CA GLU A 297 2.50 38.83 -23.29
C GLU A 297 3.04 37.91 -22.19
N ILE A 298 3.92 37.01 -22.63
CA ILE A 298 4.73 36.14 -21.79
C ILE A 298 5.52 37.06 -20.86
N ASN A 299 5.14 37.06 -19.58
CA ASN A 299 5.85 37.72 -18.50
C ASN A 299 7.23 37.06 -18.38
N ALA A 300 8.15 37.48 -19.25
CA ALA A 300 9.50 36.95 -19.34
C ALA A 300 10.27 37.38 -18.09
N TYR A 301 10.59 36.38 -17.27
CA TYR A 301 11.77 36.31 -16.40
C TYR A 301 12.33 37.66 -15.91
N LYS A 302 11.92 38.07 -14.70
CA LYS A 302 12.81 38.82 -13.82
C LYS A 302 13.68 37.83 -13.05
N PRO A 303 15.00 37.75 -13.28
CA PRO A 303 15.88 36.98 -12.42
C PRO A 303 16.02 37.69 -11.07
N SER A 304 15.49 37.08 -10.02
CA SER A 304 15.78 37.45 -8.64
C SER A 304 17.25 37.16 -8.35
N VAL A 305 18.08 38.18 -8.46
CA VAL A 305 19.43 38.18 -7.88
C VAL A 305 19.26 38.25 -6.37
N LEU A 306 19.50 37.14 -5.68
CA LEU A 306 19.74 37.14 -4.24
C LEU A 306 21.24 36.90 -4.02
N ALA A 307 21.86 37.93 -3.46
CA ALA A 307 23.15 37.89 -2.79
C ALA A 307 22.98 37.33 -1.37
#